data_AF-A0A6N2U160-F1
#
_entry.id   AF-A0A6N2U160-F1
#
_cell.length_a   1.000
_cell.length_b   1.000
_cell.length_c   1.000
_cell.angle_alpha   90.00
_cell.angle_beta   90.00
_cell.angle_gamma   90.00
#
_symmetry.space_group_name_H-M   'P 1'
#
loop_
_entity.id
_entity.type
_entity.pdbx_description
1 polymer ?
#
loop_
_entity_poly.entity_id
_entity_poly.type
_entity_poly.pdbx_seq_one_letter_code
_entity_poly.pdbx_strand_id
1 'polypeptide(L)'
;MKNDIRRSFEKIKAEEGLKQSTRESVLNKLNEKPKPRRNFQRLSLAVAAAAFLLFIGAGSFQIYFSESSYIDMDVNPSIELSVNRFDRVIRMSAYNKDGKEVLSELNLKHKSYKDAVALILKKIKEKGYLKQNGMISVTVQGKDREKASEIKTLQTEIDQCISEHGGRQNVEVYAVSKRLKKKSHHLNVTPAKYLAIKELQKVDQTATVEKCRDHSISEIKDYTKQCEEGHENSHGNSQDRQQGGHHGSGGHHGEH
;
A
#
# COMPACT_ATOMS: atom_id res chain seq x y z
N MET A 1 20.80 -92.12 -35.09
CA MET A 1 21.38 -91.19 -34.09
C MET A 1 20.48 -90.02 -33.70
N LYS A 2 20.14 -89.05 -34.58
CA LYS A 2 19.27 -87.90 -34.17
C LYS A 2 17.86 -88.33 -33.71
N ASN A 3 17.29 -89.37 -34.31
CA ASN A 3 15.95 -89.86 -33.96
C ASN A 3 15.92 -90.69 -32.67
N ASP A 4 17.04 -91.33 -32.31
CA ASP A 4 17.12 -92.18 -31.11
C ASP A 4 17.19 -91.35 -29.84
N ILE A 5 17.95 -90.24 -29.88
CA ILE A 5 18.02 -89.29 -28.76
C ILE A 5 16.64 -88.67 -28.53
N ARG A 6 15.95 -88.23 -29.60
CA ARG A 6 14.61 -87.63 -29.49
C ARG A 6 13.57 -88.61 -28.92
N ARG A 7 13.58 -89.87 -29.34
CA ARG A 7 12.70 -90.93 -28.78
C ARG A 7 12.98 -91.22 -27.30
N SER A 8 14.23 -91.13 -26.85
CA SER A 8 14.58 -91.35 -25.44
C SER A 8 14.05 -90.24 -24.54
N PHE A 9 14.03 -88.99 -25.01
CA PHE A 9 13.46 -87.87 -24.26
C PHE A 9 11.91 -87.82 -24.30
N GLU A 10 11.27 -88.30 -25.38
CA GLU A 10 9.79 -88.39 -25.45
C GLU A 10 9.19 -89.35 -24.41
N LYS A 11 9.99 -90.32 -23.92
CA LYS A 11 9.61 -91.23 -22.85
C LYS A 11 9.70 -90.59 -21.46
N ILE A 12 10.43 -89.50 -21.31
CA ILE A 12 10.57 -88.78 -20.04
C ILE A 12 9.39 -87.80 -19.93
N LYS A 13 8.30 -88.27 -19.35
CA LYS A 13 7.14 -87.44 -19.01
C LYS A 13 7.17 -87.14 -17.52
N ALA A 14 6.89 -85.89 -17.16
CA ALA A 14 6.65 -85.56 -15.76
C ALA A 14 5.48 -86.40 -15.24
N GLU A 15 5.66 -86.97 -14.05
CA GLU A 15 4.59 -87.69 -13.35
C GLU A 15 3.38 -86.77 -13.15
N GLU A 16 2.17 -87.33 -13.21
CA GLU A 16 0.94 -86.54 -13.10
C GLU A 16 0.87 -85.77 -11.77
N GLY A 17 1.40 -86.34 -10.69
CA GLY A 17 1.54 -85.66 -9.40
C GLY A 17 2.44 -84.42 -9.45
N LEU A 18 3.52 -84.44 -10.25
CA LEU A 18 4.41 -83.29 -10.44
C LEU A 18 3.73 -82.20 -11.28
N LYS A 19 2.94 -82.58 -12.29
CA LYS A 19 2.16 -81.62 -13.09
C LYS A 19 1.09 -80.94 -12.25
N GLN A 20 0.38 -81.70 -11.42
CA GLN A 20 -0.67 -81.17 -10.54
C GLN A 20 -0.08 -80.23 -9.48
N SER A 21 0.99 -80.63 -8.80
CA SER A 21 1.64 -79.78 -7.78
C SER A 21 2.23 -78.51 -8.39
N THR A 22 2.82 -78.60 -9.58
CA THR A 22 3.31 -77.42 -10.32
C THR A 22 2.15 -76.50 -10.70
N ARG A 23 1.04 -77.06 -11.19
CA ARG A 23 -0.15 -76.29 -11.56
C ARG A 23 -0.73 -75.56 -10.34
N GLU A 24 -0.87 -76.24 -9.21
CA GLU A 24 -1.34 -75.62 -7.96
C GLU A 24 -0.38 -74.54 -7.45
N SER A 25 0.93 -74.78 -7.51
CA SER A 25 1.93 -73.81 -7.07
C SER A 25 1.93 -72.55 -7.95
N VAL A 26 1.76 -72.71 -9.27
CA VAL A 26 1.60 -71.59 -10.21
C VAL A 26 0.29 -70.85 -9.96
N LEU A 27 -0.83 -71.56 -9.81
CA LEU A 27 -2.12 -70.94 -9.51
C LEU A 27 -2.10 -70.16 -8.19
N ASN A 28 -1.45 -70.71 -7.16
CA ASN A 28 -1.27 -70.01 -5.88
C ASN A 28 -0.44 -68.74 -6.05
N LYS A 29 0.68 -68.78 -6.78
CA LYS A 29 1.49 -67.58 -7.07
C LYS A 29 0.75 -66.53 -7.91
N LEU A 30 -0.10 -66.96 -8.85
CA LEU A 30 -0.92 -66.05 -9.63
C LEU A 30 -2.03 -65.39 -8.80
N ASN A 31 -2.53 -66.10 -7.77
CA ASN A 31 -3.54 -65.61 -6.84
C ASN A 31 -2.97 -64.80 -5.65
N GLU A 32 -1.65 -64.83 -5.43
CA GLU A 32 -1.00 -63.98 -4.43
C GLU A 32 -1.06 -62.50 -4.84
N LYS A 33 -1.84 -61.70 -4.10
CA LYS A 33 -1.87 -60.25 -4.29
C LYS A 33 -0.52 -59.64 -3.92
N PRO A 34 0.04 -58.71 -4.73
CA PRO A 34 1.28 -58.05 -4.38
C PRO A 34 1.11 -57.33 -3.04
N LYS A 35 1.94 -57.67 -2.05
CA LYS A 35 1.91 -57.02 -0.74
C LYS A 35 2.19 -55.53 -0.93
N PRO A 36 1.33 -54.62 -0.43
CA PRO A 36 1.57 -53.19 -0.57
C PRO A 36 2.90 -52.86 0.11
N ARG A 37 3.79 -52.16 -0.60
CA ARG A 37 5.06 -51.67 -0.06
C ARG A 37 4.76 -50.56 0.96
N ARG A 38 4.39 -50.96 2.18
CA ARG A 38 3.94 -50.10 3.28
C ARG A 38 4.90 -48.95 3.56
N ASN A 39 6.21 -49.17 3.37
CA ASN A 39 7.24 -48.15 3.53
C ASN A 39 7.24 -47.10 2.41
N PHE A 40 6.95 -47.51 1.16
CA PHE A 40 6.85 -46.59 0.03
C PHE A 40 5.58 -45.73 0.11
N GLN A 41 4.47 -46.31 0.59
CA GLN A 41 3.23 -45.56 0.85
C GLN A 41 3.40 -44.54 1.98
N ARG A 42 4.09 -44.90 3.08
CA ARG A 42 4.43 -43.97 4.17
C ARG A 42 5.35 -42.84 3.71
N LEU A 43 6.36 -43.17 2.90
CA LEU A 43 7.26 -42.17 2.33
C LEU A 43 6.50 -41.23 1.38
N SER A 44 5.67 -41.79 0.49
CA SER A 44 4.84 -40.99 -0.42
C SER A 44 3.87 -40.07 0.33
N LEU A 45 3.27 -40.54 1.43
CA LEU A 45 2.38 -39.74 2.26
C LEU A 45 3.15 -38.62 2.98
N ALA A 46 4.36 -38.90 3.50
CA ALA A 46 5.21 -37.90 4.12
C ALA A 46 5.66 -36.82 3.11
N VAL A 47 6.03 -37.22 1.90
CA VAL A 47 6.38 -36.29 0.82
C VAL A 47 5.18 -35.44 0.41
N ALA A 48 3.99 -36.04 0.28
CA ALA A 48 2.76 -35.30 -0.03
C ALA A 48 2.39 -34.30 1.09
N ALA A 49 2.51 -34.69 2.35
CA ALA A 49 2.28 -33.81 3.49
C ALA A 49 3.29 -32.66 3.55
N ALA A 50 4.57 -32.92 3.31
CA ALA A 50 5.61 -31.90 3.25
C ALA A 50 5.36 -30.92 2.09
N ALA A 51 5.02 -31.43 0.89
CA ALA A 51 4.66 -30.59 -0.25
C ALA A 51 3.43 -29.72 0.02
N PHE A 52 2.42 -30.27 0.71
CA PHE A 52 1.23 -29.53 1.11
C PHE A 52 1.55 -28.42 2.12
N LEU A 53 2.38 -28.69 3.13
CA LEU A 53 2.85 -27.69 4.08
C LEU A 53 3.69 -26.60 3.41
N LEU A 54 4.53 -26.95 2.44
CA LEU A 54 5.28 -25.97 1.64
C LEU A 54 4.34 -25.13 0.78
N PHE A 55 3.32 -25.72 0.18
CA PHE A 55 2.34 -25.01 -0.64
C PHE A 55 1.51 -24.03 0.20
N ILE A 56 1.02 -24.46 1.37
CA ILE A 56 0.33 -23.59 2.32
C ILE A 56 1.28 -22.53 2.86
N GLY A 57 2.50 -22.89 3.27
CA GLY A 57 3.49 -21.97 3.81
C GLY A 57 3.89 -20.89 2.82
N ALA A 58 4.27 -21.27 1.61
CA ALA A 58 4.64 -20.35 0.54
C ALA A 58 3.45 -19.49 0.08
N GLY A 59 2.26 -20.09 -0.07
CA GLY A 59 1.04 -19.36 -0.43
C GLY A 59 0.63 -18.35 0.65
N SER A 60 0.67 -18.75 1.92
CA SER A 60 0.33 -17.89 3.06
C SER A 60 1.33 -16.76 3.22
N PHE A 61 2.63 -17.04 3.02
CA PHE A 61 3.68 -16.03 2.99
C PHE A 61 3.44 -15.01 1.87
N GLN A 62 3.16 -15.47 0.65
CA GLN A 62 2.87 -14.57 -0.46
C GLN A 62 1.64 -13.71 -0.20
N ILE A 63 0.57 -14.28 0.35
CA ILE A 63 -0.66 -13.55 0.69
C ILE A 63 -0.37 -12.50 1.77
N TYR A 64 0.39 -12.86 2.81
CA TYR A 64 0.71 -11.96 3.92
C TYR A 64 1.60 -10.79 3.50
N PHE A 65 2.59 -11.04 2.64
CA PHE A 65 3.52 -10.01 2.16
C PHE A 65 3.05 -9.30 0.87
N SER A 66 1.86 -9.64 0.36
CA SER A 66 1.24 -8.90 -0.74
C SER A 66 0.70 -7.55 -0.26
N GLU A 67 1.09 -6.49 -0.95
CA GLU A 67 0.64 -5.12 -0.68
C GLU A 67 -0.79 -4.91 -1.17
N SER A 68 -1.70 -4.46 -0.31
CA SER A 68 -3.09 -4.14 -0.68
C SER A 68 -3.49 -2.70 -0.43
N SER A 69 -2.87 -2.05 0.56
CA SER A 69 -3.19 -0.70 1.01
C SER A 69 -1.91 0.03 1.42
N TYR A 70 -1.98 1.35 1.45
CA TYR A 70 -0.82 2.19 1.72
C TYR A 70 -1.23 3.41 2.51
N ILE A 71 -0.42 3.78 3.49
CA ILE A 71 -0.64 4.96 4.33
C ILE A 71 0.65 5.75 4.34
N ASP A 72 0.57 7.02 3.96
CA ASP A 72 1.67 7.97 3.98
C ASP A 72 1.33 9.10 4.92
N MET A 73 2.27 9.47 5.76
CA MET A 73 2.14 10.54 6.74
C MET A 73 3.20 11.58 6.45
N ASP A 74 2.78 12.74 5.99
CA ASP A 74 3.63 13.90 5.79
C ASP A 74 3.37 14.93 6.90
N VAL A 75 4.10 14.74 8.01
CA VAL A 75 3.99 15.55 9.23
C VAL A 75 5.19 16.47 9.40
N ASN A 76 6.21 16.30 8.56
CA ASN A 76 7.59 16.60 8.90
C ASN A 76 7.97 16.03 10.28
N PRO A 77 8.30 14.73 10.36
CA PRO A 77 8.87 13.93 9.30
C PRO A 77 7.90 13.35 8.27
N SER A 78 8.41 13.10 7.07
CA SER A 78 7.68 12.48 5.96
C SER A 78 7.96 10.97 5.96
N ILE A 79 6.99 10.19 6.45
CA ILE A 79 7.09 8.74 6.69
C ILE A 79 6.03 8.00 5.87
N GLU A 80 6.47 6.94 5.20
CA GLU A 80 5.64 6.08 4.36
C GLU A 80 5.52 4.68 4.98
N LEU A 81 4.29 4.19 5.11
CA LEU A 81 3.95 2.84 5.58
C LEU A 81 3.25 2.04 4.47
N SER A 82 3.82 0.87 4.14
CA SER A 82 3.16 -0.11 3.29
C SER A 82 2.41 -1.12 4.15
N VAL A 83 1.12 -1.29 3.87
CA VAL A 83 0.20 -2.08 4.69
C VAL A 83 -0.34 -3.26 3.87
N ASN A 84 -0.42 -4.43 4.47
CA ASN A 84 -0.99 -5.61 3.82
C ASN A 84 -2.51 -5.68 4.01
N ARG A 85 -3.12 -6.72 3.46
CA ARG A 85 -4.58 -6.91 3.50
C ARG A 85 -5.17 -7.23 4.86
N PHE A 86 -4.31 -7.35 5.87
CA PHE A 86 -4.67 -7.58 7.26
C PHE A 86 -4.42 -6.33 8.11
N ASP A 87 -4.29 -5.17 7.47
CA ASP A 87 -4.00 -3.89 8.11
C ASP A 87 -2.68 -3.83 8.86
N ARG A 88 -1.73 -4.70 8.49
CA ARG A 88 -0.40 -4.78 9.13
C ARG A 88 0.68 -4.12 8.29
N VAL A 89 1.56 -3.39 8.98
CA VAL A 89 2.74 -2.78 8.38
C VAL A 89 3.71 -3.86 7.91
N ILE A 90 4.03 -3.86 6.62
CA ILE A 90 4.99 -4.79 6.01
C ILE A 90 6.28 -4.11 5.53
N ARG A 91 6.24 -2.79 5.27
CA ARG A 91 7.42 -1.96 5.00
C ARG A 91 7.23 -0.56 5.56
N MET A 92 8.34 0.09 5.88
CA MET A 92 8.40 1.50 6.25
C MET A 92 9.50 2.17 5.43
N SER A 93 9.29 3.42 5.02
CA SER A 93 10.34 4.26 4.42
C SER A 93 10.16 5.71 4.86
N ALA A 94 11.18 6.53 4.69
CA ALA A 94 11.13 7.95 5.02
C ALA A 94 11.71 8.77 3.87
N TYR A 95 11.05 9.89 3.56
CA TYR A 95 11.47 10.81 2.50
C TYR A 95 12.52 11.81 2.96
N ASN A 96 12.56 12.13 4.26
CA ASN A 96 13.50 13.11 4.82
C ASN A 96 14.36 12.52 5.95
N LYS A 97 15.37 13.26 6.40
CA LYS A 97 16.31 12.84 7.45
C LYS A 97 15.59 12.63 8.79
N ASP A 98 14.71 13.54 9.15
CA ASP A 98 13.91 13.49 10.39
C ASP A 98 13.06 12.21 10.44
N GLY A 99 12.51 11.77 9.31
CA GLY A 99 11.73 10.54 9.24
C GLY A 99 12.57 9.30 9.38
N LYS A 100 13.79 9.30 8.84
CA LYS A 100 14.75 8.21 9.07
C LYS A 100 15.12 8.12 10.55
N GLU A 101 15.32 9.26 11.20
CA GLU A 101 15.61 9.32 12.63
C GLU A 101 14.46 8.74 13.46
N VAL A 102 13.22 9.19 13.23
CA VAL A 102 12.03 8.65 13.92
C VAL A 102 11.87 7.16 13.70
N LEU A 103 11.99 6.68 12.46
CA LEU A 103 11.83 5.26 12.14
C LEU A 103 12.93 4.38 12.73
N SER A 104 14.15 4.91 12.94
CA SER A 104 15.27 4.14 13.49
C SER A 104 15.04 3.70 14.95
N GLU A 105 14.16 4.39 15.67
CA GLU A 105 13.85 4.13 17.08
C GLU A 105 12.52 3.37 17.27
N LEU A 106 11.86 2.96 16.18
CA LEU A 106 10.54 2.34 16.21
C LEU A 106 10.52 0.96 15.55
N ASN A 107 9.99 -0.04 16.27
CA ASN A 107 9.69 -1.34 15.68
C ASN A 107 8.21 -1.39 15.24
N LEU A 108 7.94 -1.03 13.99
CA LEU A 108 6.56 -0.94 13.46
C LEU A 108 6.15 -2.16 12.63
N LYS A 109 7.09 -3.00 12.19
CA LYS A 109 6.81 -4.14 11.32
C LYS A 109 5.84 -5.12 12.00
N HIS A 110 4.85 -5.60 11.26
CA HIS A 110 3.76 -6.48 11.70
C HIS A 110 2.74 -5.86 12.68
N LYS A 111 2.93 -4.63 13.14
CA LYS A 111 1.89 -3.91 13.92
C LYS A 111 0.73 -3.50 13.02
N SER A 112 -0.44 -3.27 13.62
CA SER A 112 -1.54 -2.63 12.89
C SER A 112 -1.10 -1.24 12.44
N TYR A 113 -1.62 -0.74 11.32
CA TYR A 113 -1.27 0.61 10.88
C TYR A 113 -1.67 1.68 11.91
N LYS A 114 -2.77 1.47 12.64
CA LYS A 114 -3.28 2.34 13.70
C LYS A 114 -2.27 2.48 14.83
N ASP A 115 -1.80 1.35 15.35
CA ASP A 115 -0.75 1.33 16.37
C ASP A 115 0.54 1.97 15.85
N ALA A 116 0.89 1.72 14.58
CA ALA A 116 2.08 2.30 13.99
C ALA A 116 1.99 3.82 13.88
N VAL A 117 0.85 4.36 13.44
CA VAL A 117 0.56 5.80 13.37
C VAL A 117 0.65 6.42 14.77
N ALA A 118 0.01 5.82 15.77
CA ALA A 118 0.04 6.31 17.15
C ALA A 118 1.48 6.35 17.71
N LEU A 119 2.27 5.30 17.47
CA LEU A 119 3.68 5.24 17.88
C LEU A 119 4.54 6.29 17.16
N ILE A 120 4.31 6.50 15.86
CA ILE A 120 4.99 7.54 15.08
C ILE A 120 4.67 8.92 15.65
N LEU A 121 3.39 9.26 15.85
CA LEU A 121 2.97 10.56 16.37
C LEU A 121 3.55 10.84 17.75
N LYS A 122 3.50 9.83 18.64
CA LYS A 122 4.14 9.92 19.95
C LYS A 122 5.63 10.23 19.82
N LYS A 123 6.33 9.54 18.92
CA LYS A 123 7.78 9.73 18.73
C LYS A 123 8.14 11.07 18.11
N ILE A 124 7.37 11.52 17.12
CA ILE A 124 7.50 12.84 16.50
C ILE A 124 7.33 13.93 17.57
N LYS A 125 6.36 13.75 18.47
CA LYS A 125 6.16 14.66 19.61
C LYS A 125 7.35 14.65 20.57
N GLU A 126 7.81 13.48 21.01
CA GLU A 126 8.96 13.34 21.93
C GLU A 126 10.21 14.04 21.41
N LYS A 127 10.45 14.02 20.09
CA LYS A 127 11.58 14.70 19.45
C LYS A 127 11.36 16.19 19.22
N GLY A 128 10.18 16.73 19.54
CA GLY A 128 9.89 18.15 19.38
C GLY A 128 9.62 18.60 17.94
N TYR A 129 9.33 17.66 17.02
CA TYR A 129 9.00 18.00 15.64
C TYR A 129 7.61 18.63 15.49
N LEU A 130 6.71 18.41 16.45
CA LEU A 130 5.40 19.06 16.49
C LEU A 130 5.55 20.50 17.00
N LYS A 131 5.76 21.44 16.09
CA LYS A 131 5.70 22.88 16.37
C LYS A 131 4.28 23.31 16.71
N GLN A 132 4.11 24.37 17.49
CA GLN A 132 2.78 24.94 17.76
C GLN A 132 2.13 25.41 16.45
N ASN A 133 0.88 25.01 16.19
CA ASN A 133 0.16 25.26 14.93
C ASN A 133 0.85 24.65 13.70
N GLY A 134 1.66 23.61 13.88
CA GLY A 134 2.18 22.81 12.77
C GLY A 134 1.07 22.10 12.00
N MET A 135 1.38 21.70 10.78
CA MET A 135 0.45 20.95 9.92
C MET A 135 0.87 19.49 9.82
N ILE A 136 -0.09 18.60 10.00
CA ILE A 136 0.03 17.15 9.89
C ILE A 136 -0.83 16.73 8.70
N SER A 137 -0.22 16.39 7.58
CA SER A 137 -0.94 15.88 6.42
C SER A 137 -0.78 14.36 6.35
N VAL A 138 -1.87 13.63 6.29
CA VAL A 138 -1.88 12.17 6.17
C VAL A 138 -2.61 11.78 4.91
N THR A 139 -2.05 10.88 4.11
CA THR A 139 -2.71 10.34 2.93
C THR A 139 -2.89 8.84 3.02
N VAL A 140 -4.09 8.37 2.70
CA VAL A 140 -4.48 6.96 2.74
C VAL A 140 -4.84 6.51 1.34
N GLN A 141 -4.18 5.45 0.87
CA GLN A 141 -4.46 4.79 -0.39
C GLN A 141 -5.06 3.40 -0.12
N GLY A 142 -6.39 3.32 -0.17
CA GLY A 142 -7.16 2.07 -0.06
C GLY A 142 -8.02 1.75 -1.29
N LYS A 143 -8.90 0.74 -1.19
CA LYS A 143 -9.96 0.46 -2.18
C LYS A 143 -11.21 1.29 -1.85
N ASP A 144 -11.91 1.80 -2.86
CA ASP A 144 -12.86 2.91 -2.73
C ASP A 144 -14.02 2.74 -1.72
N ARG A 145 -14.42 1.52 -1.37
CA ARG A 145 -15.61 1.28 -0.53
C ARG A 145 -15.38 1.31 0.99
N GLU A 146 -14.13 1.28 1.47
CA GLU A 146 -13.80 1.26 2.91
C GLU A 146 -13.11 2.56 3.39
N LYS A 147 -12.80 3.48 2.47
CA LYS A 147 -12.00 4.68 2.72
C LYS A 147 -12.60 5.67 3.71
N ALA A 148 -13.91 5.89 3.67
CA ALA A 148 -14.52 6.97 4.46
C ALA A 148 -14.51 6.67 5.96
N SER A 149 -14.82 5.42 6.34
CA SER A 149 -14.76 4.97 7.74
C SER A 149 -13.33 4.92 8.25
N GLU A 150 -12.39 4.39 7.45
CA GLU A 150 -10.97 4.33 7.82
C GLU A 150 -10.37 5.71 8.03
N ILE A 151 -10.62 6.65 7.10
CA ILE A 151 -10.17 8.04 7.22
C ILE A 151 -10.74 8.69 8.47
N LYS A 152 -12.03 8.49 8.75
CA LYS A 152 -12.67 9.05 9.95
C LYS A 152 -12.05 8.50 11.23
N THR A 153 -11.81 7.19 11.28
CA THR A 153 -11.14 6.56 12.43
C THR A 153 -9.72 7.08 12.60
N LEU A 154 -8.96 7.16 11.52
CA LEU A 154 -7.58 7.66 11.55
C LEU A 154 -7.52 9.12 11.99
N GLN A 155 -8.43 9.96 11.49
CA GLN A 155 -8.59 11.35 11.92
C GLN A 155 -8.84 11.42 13.44
N THR A 156 -9.79 10.62 13.95
CA THR A 156 -10.09 10.59 15.39
C THR A 156 -8.89 10.14 16.23
N GLU A 157 -8.15 9.12 15.78
CA GLU A 157 -6.95 8.64 16.48
C GLU A 157 -5.84 9.69 16.52
N ILE A 158 -5.62 10.40 15.41
CA ILE A 158 -4.64 11.49 15.33
C ILE A 158 -5.06 12.63 16.26
N ASP A 159 -6.32 13.06 16.18
CA ASP A 159 -6.87 14.17 16.98
C ASP A 159 -6.80 13.86 18.48
N GLN A 160 -7.11 12.63 18.89
CA GLN A 160 -6.99 12.18 20.27
C GLN A 160 -5.53 12.23 20.74
N CYS A 161 -4.60 11.69 19.93
CA CYS A 161 -3.18 11.69 20.26
C CYS A 161 -2.64 13.12 20.45
N ILE A 162 -3.08 14.08 19.64
CA ILE A 162 -2.70 15.49 19.76
C ILE A 162 -3.33 16.13 21.01
N SER A 163 -4.62 15.84 21.27
CA SER A 163 -5.40 16.44 22.36
C SER A 163 -4.91 16.03 23.74
N GLU A 164 -4.58 14.75 23.95
CA GLU A 164 -4.02 14.21 25.21
C GLU A 164 -2.72 14.91 25.65
N HIS A 165 -2.13 15.67 24.73
CA HIS A 165 -0.75 16.09 24.77
C HIS A 165 -0.61 17.62 24.66
N GLY A 166 -1.71 18.37 24.73
CA GLY A 166 -1.76 19.83 24.88
C GLY A 166 -1.41 20.64 23.63
N GLY A 167 -1.34 19.99 22.45
CA GLY A 167 -1.04 20.66 21.18
C GLY A 167 -2.31 21.08 20.43
N ARG A 168 -2.22 22.14 19.63
CA ARG A 168 -3.15 22.40 18.51
C ARG A 168 -2.35 22.23 17.23
N GLN A 169 -2.71 21.21 16.44
CA GLN A 169 -2.12 20.95 15.13
C GLN A 169 -3.24 20.98 14.09
N ASN A 170 -2.93 21.44 12.89
CA ASN A 170 -3.86 21.32 11.78
C ASN A 170 -3.68 19.95 11.14
N VAL A 171 -4.65 19.05 11.31
CA VAL A 171 -4.59 17.69 10.79
C VAL A 171 -5.48 17.56 9.58
N GLU A 172 -4.92 17.09 8.48
CA GLU A 172 -5.69 16.83 7.27
C GLU A 172 -5.42 15.42 6.77
N VAL A 173 -6.48 14.62 6.68
CA VAL A 173 -6.41 13.25 6.17
C VAL A 173 -7.07 13.18 4.79
N TYR A 174 -6.33 12.69 3.79
CA TYR A 174 -6.77 12.62 2.40
C TYR A 174 -6.83 11.18 1.88
N ALA A 175 -7.91 10.83 1.19
CA ALA A 175 -7.91 9.66 0.31
C ALA A 175 -7.15 9.96 -0.98
N VAL A 176 -6.19 9.10 -1.35
CA VAL A 176 -5.47 9.23 -2.62
C VAL A 176 -5.62 7.98 -3.50
N SER A 177 -5.62 8.18 -4.81
CA SER A 177 -5.63 7.08 -5.77
C SER A 177 -4.22 6.49 -5.95
N LYS A 178 -4.14 5.20 -6.34
CA LYS A 178 -2.87 4.56 -6.70
C LYS A 178 -2.13 5.31 -7.81
N ARG A 179 -2.87 5.90 -8.75
CA ARG A 179 -2.31 6.71 -9.84
C ARG A 179 -1.66 7.99 -9.31
N LEU A 180 -2.31 8.68 -8.36
CA LEU A 180 -1.77 9.89 -7.75
C LEU A 180 -0.49 9.59 -6.96
N LYS A 181 -0.51 8.55 -6.11
CA LYS A 181 0.69 8.08 -5.40
C LYS A 181 1.84 7.81 -6.39
N LYS A 182 1.60 6.99 -7.41
CA LYS A 182 2.66 6.65 -8.38
C LYS A 182 3.23 7.90 -9.06
N LYS A 183 2.37 8.87 -9.37
CA LYS A 183 2.79 10.13 -9.99
C LYS A 183 3.61 11.01 -9.03
N SER A 184 3.21 11.12 -7.76
CA SER A 184 3.96 11.91 -6.76
C SER A 184 5.36 11.32 -6.52
N HIS A 185 5.47 9.99 -6.40
CA HIS A 185 6.75 9.29 -6.28
C HIS A 185 7.69 9.53 -7.46
N HIS A 186 7.20 9.43 -8.70
CA HIS A 186 8.03 9.72 -9.88
C HIS A 186 8.58 11.16 -9.89
N LEU A 187 7.92 12.07 -9.17
CA LEU A 187 8.31 13.47 -9.06
C LEU A 187 9.06 13.77 -7.75
N ASN A 188 9.43 12.74 -6.98
CA ASN A 188 10.13 12.83 -5.70
C ASN A 188 9.44 13.73 -4.67
N VAL A 189 8.11 13.65 -4.60
CA VAL A 189 7.29 14.36 -3.60
C VAL A 189 6.27 13.42 -2.97
N THR A 190 5.87 13.70 -1.74
CA THR A 190 4.79 12.98 -1.05
C THR A 190 3.44 13.24 -1.76
N PRO A 191 2.46 12.34 -1.64
CA PRO A 191 1.12 12.56 -2.17
C PRO A 191 0.45 13.83 -1.63
N ALA A 192 0.60 14.15 -0.34
CA ALA A 192 0.06 15.36 0.27
C ALA A 192 0.67 16.63 -0.34
N LYS A 193 2.00 16.68 -0.48
CA LYS A 193 2.69 17.82 -1.12
C LYS A 193 2.28 17.96 -2.58
N TYR A 194 2.17 16.85 -3.31
CA TYR A 194 1.71 16.88 -4.69
C TYR A 194 0.28 17.43 -4.84
N LEU A 195 -0.63 17.11 -3.91
CA LEU A 195 -1.97 17.69 -3.86
C LEU A 195 -1.92 19.20 -3.60
N ALA A 196 -1.13 19.66 -2.62
CA ALA A 196 -1.00 21.09 -2.33
C ALA A 196 -0.45 21.88 -3.54
N ILE A 197 0.54 21.34 -4.25
CA ILE A 197 1.07 21.93 -5.48
C ILE A 197 -0.01 22.00 -6.57
N LYS A 198 -0.87 20.98 -6.67
CA LYS A 198 -1.96 20.97 -7.64
C LYS A 198 -3.02 22.02 -7.35
N GLU A 199 -3.27 22.33 -6.08
CA GLU A 199 -4.14 23.45 -5.69
C GLU A 199 -3.49 24.79 -6.03
N LEU A 200 -2.21 24.99 -5.70
CA LEU A 200 -1.47 26.21 -6.07
C LEU A 200 -1.49 26.46 -7.59
N GLN A 201 -1.33 25.41 -8.40
CA GLN A 201 -1.37 25.50 -9.86
C GLN A 201 -2.69 25.99 -10.46
N LYS A 202 -3.80 25.96 -9.69
CA LYS A 202 -5.09 26.50 -10.14
C LYS A 202 -5.11 28.02 -10.13
N VAL A 203 -4.31 28.64 -9.25
CA VAL A 203 -4.27 30.10 -9.03
C VAL A 203 -2.97 30.73 -9.52
N ASP A 204 -1.87 29.97 -9.56
CA ASP A 204 -0.60 30.35 -10.19
C ASP A 204 -0.16 29.26 -11.19
N GLN A 205 -0.39 29.52 -12.48
CA GLN A 205 -0.03 28.59 -13.55
C GLN A 205 1.49 28.42 -13.73
N THR A 206 2.32 29.28 -13.13
CA THR A 206 3.78 29.21 -13.21
C THR A 206 4.40 28.30 -12.15
N ALA A 207 3.59 27.86 -11.17
CA ALA A 207 3.98 26.90 -10.15
C ALA A 207 4.28 25.53 -10.80
N THR A 208 5.39 24.92 -10.40
CA THR A 208 5.83 23.60 -10.89
C THR A 208 6.24 22.73 -9.72
N VAL A 209 6.22 21.42 -9.91
CA VAL A 209 6.58 20.49 -8.83
C VAL A 209 8.05 20.68 -8.45
N GLU A 210 8.90 20.99 -9.41
CA GLU A 210 10.33 21.26 -9.23
C GLU A 210 10.56 22.49 -8.35
N LYS A 211 9.86 23.61 -8.62
CA LYS A 211 9.97 24.84 -7.81
C LYS A 211 9.44 24.64 -6.40
N CYS A 212 8.36 23.87 -6.24
CA CYS A 212 7.70 23.71 -4.95
C CYS A 212 8.26 22.56 -4.11
N ARG A 213 9.15 21.72 -4.64
CA ARG A 213 9.61 20.48 -3.99
C ARG A 213 10.22 20.73 -2.61
N ASP A 214 11.03 21.77 -2.51
CA ASP A 214 11.81 22.09 -1.31
C ASP A 214 11.03 22.92 -0.29
N HIS A 215 9.83 23.38 -0.66
CA HIS A 215 8.91 24.04 0.27
C HIS A 215 8.13 23.00 1.09
N SER A 216 7.77 23.39 2.30
CA SER A 216 6.81 22.67 3.14
C SER A 216 5.40 22.78 2.57
N ILE A 217 4.52 21.84 2.95
CA ILE A 217 3.12 21.89 2.53
C ILE A 217 2.44 23.17 3.06
N SER A 218 2.80 23.60 4.28
CA SER A 218 2.29 24.84 4.88
C SER A 218 2.64 26.06 4.03
N GLU A 219 3.92 26.22 3.65
CA GLU A 219 4.35 27.33 2.78
C GLU A 219 3.62 27.32 1.44
N ILE A 220 3.47 26.15 0.80
CA ILE A 220 2.73 26.01 -0.46
C ILE A 220 1.29 26.49 -0.31
N LYS A 221 0.62 26.14 0.80
CA LYS A 221 -0.76 26.56 1.07
C LYS A 221 -0.88 28.04 1.40
N ASP A 222 0.09 28.60 2.12
CA ASP A 222 0.12 30.03 2.42
C ASP A 222 0.32 30.85 1.14
N TYR A 223 1.17 30.38 0.21
CA TYR A 223 1.27 30.98 -1.13
C TYR A 223 -0.05 30.89 -1.91
N THR A 224 -0.74 29.74 -1.89
CA THR A 224 -2.04 29.60 -2.56
C THR A 224 -3.04 30.66 -2.05
N LYS A 225 -3.16 30.83 -0.73
CA LYS A 225 -4.06 31.82 -0.13
C LYS A 225 -3.73 33.25 -0.55
N GLN A 226 -2.43 33.60 -0.54
CA GLN A 226 -1.99 34.94 -0.98
C GLN A 226 -2.34 35.22 -2.45
N CYS A 227 -2.24 34.21 -3.33
CA CYS A 227 -2.66 34.35 -4.72
C CYS A 227 -4.18 34.53 -4.86
N GLU A 228 -4.97 33.81 -4.07
CA GLU A 228 -6.44 33.93 -4.05
C GLU A 228 -6.88 35.33 -3.58
N GLU A 229 -6.32 35.83 -2.47
CA GLU A 229 -6.61 37.16 -1.92
C GLU A 229 -6.16 38.31 -2.85
N GLY A 230 -5.05 38.13 -3.56
CA GLY A 230 -4.57 39.07 -4.58
C GLY A 230 -5.48 39.15 -5.81
N HIS A 231 -6.11 38.04 -6.19
CA HIS A 231 -7.06 37.99 -7.30
C HIS A 231 -8.42 38.64 -6.95
N GLU A 232 -8.90 38.49 -5.72
CA GLU A 232 -10.14 39.14 -5.27
C GLU A 232 -10.02 40.67 -5.25
N ASN A 233 -8.88 41.21 -4.83
CA ASN A 233 -8.63 42.66 -4.83
C ASN A 233 -8.47 43.26 -6.24
N SER A 234 -8.17 42.46 -7.26
CA SER A 234 -8.04 42.94 -8.64
C SER A 234 -9.37 42.94 -9.43
N HIS A 235 -10.45 42.36 -8.89
CA HIS A 235 -11.78 42.36 -9.51
C HIS A 235 -12.79 43.31 -8.83
N GLY A 236 -12.39 44.00 -7.76
CA GLY A 236 -13.23 44.95 -7.03
C GLY A 236 -13.14 46.43 -7.44
N ASN A 237 -12.35 46.80 -8.46
CA ASN A 237 -12.10 48.22 -8.76
C ASN A 237 -12.23 48.59 -10.25
N SER A 238 -13.34 48.18 -10.87
CA SER A 238 -13.72 48.64 -12.21
C SER A 238 -15.22 48.92 -12.30
N GLN A 239 -15.65 49.98 -11.61
CA GLN A 239 -16.89 50.78 -11.76
C GLN A 239 -16.81 51.74 -10.54
N ASP A 240 -16.62 53.05 -10.63
CA ASP A 240 -17.20 54.04 -11.52
C ASP A 240 -16.39 55.34 -11.35
N ARG A 241 -15.75 55.83 -12.41
CA ARG A 241 -15.21 57.20 -12.46
C ARG A 241 -15.62 57.81 -13.78
N GLN A 242 -16.91 58.10 -13.89
CA GLN A 242 -17.40 59.04 -14.88
C GLN A 242 -16.97 60.44 -14.44
N GLN A 243 -16.03 61.00 -15.21
CA GLN A 243 -15.48 62.34 -15.03
C GLN A 243 -16.57 63.40 -15.13
N GLY A 244 -16.69 64.24 -14.09
CA GLY A 244 -17.37 65.51 -14.17
C GLY A 244 -16.58 66.47 -15.06
N GLY A 245 -17.06 66.68 -16.28
CA GLY A 245 -16.58 67.69 -17.22
C GLY A 245 -17.30 69.02 -16.99
N HIS A 246 -16.63 69.92 -16.28
CA HIS A 246 -16.99 71.31 -16.09
C HIS A 246 -16.77 72.07 -17.41
N HIS A 247 -17.81 72.70 -17.97
CA HIS A 247 -17.65 73.83 -18.89
C HIS A 247 -18.74 74.87 -18.64
N GLY A 248 -18.33 75.97 -18.03
CA GLY A 248 -19.09 77.22 -18.01
C GLY A 248 -18.81 78.01 -19.29
N SER A 249 -19.87 78.60 -19.84
CA SER A 249 -19.80 79.73 -20.76
C SER A 249 -21.11 80.50 -20.62
N GLY A 250 -21.01 81.77 -20.23
CA GLY A 250 -22.13 82.67 -20.05
C GLY A 250 -22.81 83.10 -21.36
N GLY A 251 -24.01 83.63 -21.22
CA GLY A 251 -24.81 84.20 -22.30
C GLY A 251 -26.03 84.92 -21.73
N HIS A 252 -26.04 86.23 -21.91
CA HIS A 252 -26.96 87.26 -21.42
C HIS A 252 -28.33 87.26 -22.14
N HIS A 253 -29.30 87.97 -21.52
CA HIS A 253 -30.61 88.47 -22.04
C HIS A 253 -31.76 87.44 -22.16
N GLY A 254 -33.02 87.76 -21.80
CA GLY A 254 -33.64 89.03 -21.45
C GLY A 254 -35.11 88.88 -21.00
N GLU A 255 -35.69 90.03 -20.71
CA GLU A 255 -37.04 90.41 -20.26
C GLU A 255 -38.23 89.54 -20.72
N HIS A 256 -39.10 89.14 -19.80
CA HIS A 256 -40.43 89.74 -19.53
C HIS A 256 -41.20 88.93 -18.48
#